data_AF-A0A257IXC9-F1
#
_entry.id   AF-A0A257IXC9-F1
#
_cell.length_a   1.000
_cell.length_b   1.000
_cell.length_c   1.000
_cell.angle_alpha   90.00
_cell.angle_beta   90.00
_cell.angle_gamma   90.00
#
_symmetry.space_group_name_H-M   'P 1'
#
loop_
_entity.id
_entity.type
_entity.pdbx_description
1 polymer ?
#
loop_
_entity_poly.entity_id
_entity_poly.type
_entity_poly.pdbx_seq_one_letter_code
_entity_poly.pdbx_strand_id
1 'polypeptide(L)'
;MKITSLEIKQHEFEKSFRGYDIEEVNHFLSNIAQEWERMLSESKMLKMQLDISEKEASKLREVEMTLIKTLRTAEDTSTRLTENAANEANKKIAEAEQRASQIIAEAENTAKQLVADADQKVKDVNTAAKTEFADLESNFQSLEVQKVQLLGQLKSIASKIDSIVNDHNGSFQETPVSVVAKEIPVLVKEPSIEMEIEEEDSIEEETIDEVAASATEMEEVESHGISFSSAVNEINLESSQDDKTNLEIIEGIGPKIKEVLNNARIVTFRDLATTPIYRIKDILDSAGSQFSSHDPSTWVEQALFAENGQWEQLEELKDYLVAGRVPKEDIIEDKPKTEPSPESGSTEEMLDKVNKVKAAIRKAMVEKTEPKEPKSVNDFIEEKKQSGSFFDNLN
;
A
#
# COMPACT_ATOMS: atom_id res chain seq x y z
N MET A 1 -16.86 -72.66 1.70
CA MET A 1 -16.38 -74.03 1.99
C MET A 1 -17.56 -74.98 2.00
N LYS A 2 -17.35 -76.29 1.77
CA LYS A 2 -18.43 -77.29 1.60
C LYS A 2 -18.79 -78.08 2.88
N ILE A 3 -18.06 -77.90 3.99
CA ILE A 3 -18.28 -78.61 5.25
C ILE A 3 -18.23 -77.61 6.41
N THR A 4 -19.22 -77.67 7.29
CA THR A 4 -19.40 -76.84 8.49
C THR A 4 -18.98 -77.58 9.75
N SER A 5 -18.67 -76.86 10.84
CA SER A 5 -18.37 -77.47 12.14
C SER A 5 -19.53 -78.33 12.66
N LEU A 6 -20.77 -77.93 12.35
CA LEU A 6 -21.98 -78.68 12.67
C LEU A 6 -22.06 -80.00 11.89
N GLU A 7 -21.77 -79.97 10.58
CA GLU A 7 -21.71 -81.17 9.75
C GLU A 7 -20.63 -82.14 10.23
N ILE A 8 -19.49 -81.66 10.74
CA ILE A 8 -18.44 -82.52 11.34
C ILE A 8 -18.95 -83.21 12.62
N LYS A 9 -19.72 -82.50 13.46
CA LYS A 9 -20.30 -83.07 14.70
C LYS A 9 -21.43 -84.07 14.44
N GLN A 10 -22.17 -83.90 13.35
CA GLN A 10 -23.34 -84.71 13.00
C GLN A 10 -23.02 -85.81 11.98
N HIS A 11 -21.76 -85.95 11.58
CA HIS A 11 -21.36 -86.93 10.57
C HIS A 11 -21.40 -88.35 11.13
N GLU A 12 -22.22 -89.22 10.53
CA GLU A 12 -22.28 -90.64 10.86
C GLU A 12 -21.44 -91.47 9.87
N PHE A 13 -20.73 -92.48 10.37
CA PHE A 13 -19.92 -93.39 9.56
C PHE A 13 -20.60 -94.76 9.42
N GLU A 14 -20.39 -95.43 8.30
CA GLU A 14 -20.82 -96.82 8.10
C GLU A 14 -20.08 -97.77 9.07
N LYS A 15 -20.80 -98.72 9.66
CA LYS A 15 -20.24 -99.69 10.63
C LYS A 15 -19.61 -100.89 9.91
N SER A 16 -18.38 -101.25 10.28
CA SER A 16 -17.65 -102.42 9.75
C SER A 16 -17.11 -103.30 10.88
N PHE A 17 -16.95 -104.61 10.63
CA PHE A 17 -16.62 -105.64 11.63
C PHE A 17 -15.25 -105.44 12.35
N ARG A 18 -14.40 -104.52 11.86
CA ARG A 18 -13.13 -104.11 12.49
C ARG A 18 -12.84 -102.62 12.24
N GLY A 19 -13.61 -101.74 12.88
CA GLY A 19 -13.46 -100.28 12.78
C GLY A 19 -12.72 -99.65 13.96
N TYR A 20 -12.52 -98.34 13.89
CA TYR A 20 -12.05 -97.52 15.01
C TYR A 20 -13.07 -97.50 16.16
N ASP A 21 -12.60 -97.18 17.38
CA ASP A 21 -13.47 -96.98 18.53
C ASP A 21 -14.38 -95.77 18.31
N ILE A 22 -15.68 -95.97 18.50
CA ILE A 22 -16.71 -94.95 18.22
C ILE A 22 -16.56 -93.74 19.18
N GLU A 23 -16.23 -93.97 20.44
CA GLU A 23 -16.09 -92.88 21.43
C GLU A 23 -14.84 -92.03 21.17
N GLU A 24 -13.71 -92.69 20.82
CA GLU A 24 -12.47 -92.00 20.50
C GLU A 24 -12.61 -91.15 19.22
N VAL A 25 -13.26 -91.70 18.18
CA VAL A 25 -13.55 -90.96 16.94
C VAL A 25 -14.49 -89.79 17.22
N ASN A 26 -15.54 -89.97 18.01
CA ASN A 26 -16.46 -88.88 18.36
C ASN A 26 -15.77 -87.76 19.16
N HIS A 27 -14.89 -88.09 20.10
CA HIS A 27 -14.10 -87.09 20.83
C HIS A 27 -13.15 -86.32 19.89
N PHE A 28 -12.49 -87.03 18.97
CA PHE A 28 -11.62 -86.40 17.97
C PHE A 28 -12.39 -85.48 17.01
N LEU A 29 -13.56 -85.90 16.52
CA LEU A 29 -14.42 -85.07 15.66
C LEU A 29 -14.96 -83.85 16.39
N SER A 30 -15.27 -83.97 17.69
CA SER A 30 -15.67 -82.83 18.51
C SER A 30 -14.54 -81.79 18.63
N ASN A 31 -13.31 -82.25 18.87
CA ASN A 31 -12.12 -81.38 18.90
C ASN A 31 -11.86 -80.71 17.55
N ILE A 32 -11.92 -81.47 16.44
CA ILE A 32 -11.77 -80.92 15.09
C ILE A 32 -12.86 -79.89 14.81
N ALA A 33 -14.12 -80.19 15.14
CA ALA A 33 -15.22 -79.27 14.90
C ALA A 33 -15.04 -77.96 15.68
N GLN A 34 -14.51 -78.03 16.92
CA GLN A 34 -14.20 -76.85 17.73
C GLN A 34 -13.05 -76.03 17.14
N GLU A 35 -11.94 -76.66 16.73
CA GLU A 35 -10.83 -75.98 16.07
C GLU A 35 -11.23 -75.42 14.69
N TRP A 36 -12.10 -76.11 13.95
CA TRP A 36 -12.65 -75.64 12.69
C TRP A 36 -13.50 -74.39 12.88
N GLU A 37 -14.36 -74.37 13.91
CA GLU A 37 -15.16 -73.21 14.27
C GLU A 37 -14.27 -72.03 14.72
N ARG A 38 -13.24 -72.32 15.53
CA ARG A 38 -12.23 -71.32 15.92
C ARG A 38 -11.54 -70.72 14.70
N MET A 39 -10.99 -71.54 13.80
CA MET A 39 -10.33 -71.08 12.57
C MET A 39 -11.27 -70.30 11.66
N LEU A 40 -12.54 -70.73 11.54
CA LEU A 40 -13.52 -70.03 10.71
C LEU A 40 -13.88 -68.65 11.31
N SER A 41 -13.99 -68.56 12.64
CA SER A 41 -14.19 -67.30 13.35
C SER A 41 -13.00 -66.36 13.19
N GLU A 42 -11.78 -66.87 13.29
CA GLU A 42 -10.53 -66.13 13.13
C GLU A 42 -10.38 -65.63 11.68
N SER A 43 -10.66 -66.46 10.68
CA SER A 43 -10.66 -66.06 9.27
C SER A 43 -11.69 -64.96 8.99
N LYS A 44 -12.89 -65.03 9.59
CA LYS A 44 -13.91 -63.99 9.46
C LYS A 44 -13.45 -62.68 10.11
N MET A 45 -12.85 -62.74 11.30
CA MET A 45 -12.32 -61.58 12.00
C MET A 45 -11.17 -60.93 11.23
N LEU A 46 -10.21 -61.72 10.74
CA LEU A 46 -9.09 -61.24 9.94
C LEU A 46 -9.56 -60.58 8.64
N LYS A 47 -10.56 -61.15 7.96
CA LYS A 47 -11.15 -60.52 6.77
C LYS A 47 -11.83 -59.18 7.08
N MET A 48 -12.52 -59.09 8.21
CA MET A 48 -13.12 -57.84 8.65
C MET A 48 -12.06 -56.78 8.98
N GLN A 49 -10.99 -57.15 9.67
CA GLN A 49 -9.86 -56.25 9.94
C GLN A 49 -9.17 -55.80 8.66
N LEU A 50 -8.99 -56.71 7.70
CA LEU A 50 -8.42 -56.39 6.39
C LEU A 50 -9.27 -55.32 5.68
N ASP A 51 -10.58 -55.54 5.57
CA ASP A 51 -11.51 -54.58 4.93
C ASP A 51 -11.47 -53.20 5.62
N ILE A 52 -11.42 -53.16 6.95
CA ILE A 52 -11.29 -51.90 7.71
C ILE A 52 -9.97 -51.21 7.39
N SER A 53 -8.85 -51.94 7.42
CA SER A 53 -7.52 -51.38 7.15
C SER A 53 -7.36 -50.90 5.71
N GLU A 54 -7.97 -51.61 4.74
CA GLU A 54 -7.97 -51.22 3.34
C GLU A 54 -8.77 -49.93 3.12
N LYS A 55 -9.93 -49.79 3.78
CA LYS A 55 -10.73 -48.57 3.76
C LYS A 55 -9.98 -47.40 4.39
N GLU A 56 -9.32 -47.61 5.52
CA GLU A 56 -8.51 -46.58 6.17
C GLU A 56 -7.34 -46.15 5.28
N ALA A 57 -6.62 -47.10 4.68
CA ALA A 57 -5.55 -46.81 3.73
C ALA A 57 -6.06 -46.05 2.50
N SER A 58 -7.26 -46.36 2.01
CA SER A 58 -7.89 -45.61 0.90
C SER A 58 -8.21 -44.17 1.31
N LYS A 59 -8.79 -43.96 2.49
CA LYS A 59 -9.08 -42.62 3.02
C LYS A 59 -7.80 -41.79 3.20
N LEU A 60 -6.74 -42.40 3.73
CA LEU A 60 -5.45 -41.73 3.90
C LEU A 60 -4.84 -41.30 2.56
N ARG A 61 -4.95 -42.14 1.52
CA ARG A 61 -4.51 -41.77 0.16
C ARG A 61 -5.30 -40.60 -0.41
N GLU A 62 -6.61 -40.55 -0.19
CA GLU A 62 -7.43 -39.42 -0.65
C GLU A 62 -7.04 -38.10 0.04
N VAL A 63 -6.78 -38.16 1.36
CA VAL A 63 -6.28 -37.02 2.12
C VAL A 63 -4.91 -36.59 1.61
N GLU A 64 -3.99 -37.53 1.37
CA GLU A 64 -2.66 -37.25 0.80
C GLU A 64 -2.77 -36.57 -0.57
N MET A 65 -3.61 -37.09 -1.47
CA MET A 65 -3.83 -36.48 -2.79
C MET A 65 -4.39 -35.07 -2.68
N THR A 66 -5.29 -34.84 -1.73
CA THR A 66 -5.87 -33.51 -1.48
C THR A 66 -4.81 -32.56 -0.93
N LEU A 67 -3.99 -33.00 0.02
CA LEU A 67 -2.90 -32.22 0.58
C LEU A 67 -1.84 -31.85 -0.47
N ILE A 68 -1.49 -32.78 -1.36
CA ILE A 68 -0.54 -32.52 -2.46
C ILE A 68 -1.13 -31.49 -3.43
N LYS A 69 -2.42 -31.59 -3.77
CA LYS A 69 -3.09 -30.61 -4.63
C LYS A 69 -3.10 -29.23 -3.99
N THR A 70 -3.46 -29.11 -2.71
CA THR A 70 -3.49 -27.82 -2.02
C THR A 70 -2.09 -27.20 -1.92
N LEU A 71 -1.09 -28.00 -1.58
CA LEU A 71 0.31 -27.55 -1.53
C LEU A 71 0.79 -27.03 -2.89
N ARG A 72 0.50 -27.77 -3.96
CA ARG A 72 0.84 -27.35 -5.33
C ARG A 72 0.11 -26.06 -5.73
N THR A 73 -1.18 -25.96 -5.44
CA THR A 73 -1.94 -24.73 -5.76
C THR A 73 -1.43 -23.53 -4.94
N ALA A 74 -1.00 -23.74 -3.70
CA ALA A 74 -0.39 -22.69 -2.89
C ALA A 74 0.97 -22.26 -3.47
N GLU A 75 1.79 -23.21 -3.93
CA GLU A 75 3.07 -22.94 -4.60
C GLU A 75 2.86 -22.18 -5.93
N ASP A 76 1.95 -22.65 -6.79
CA ASP A 76 1.60 -22.01 -8.05
C ASP A 76 1.03 -20.60 -7.83
N THR A 77 0.22 -20.41 -6.77
CA THR A 77 -0.31 -19.09 -6.42
C THR A 77 0.80 -18.17 -5.90
N SER A 78 1.73 -18.69 -5.10
CA SER A 78 2.88 -17.92 -4.60
C SER A 78 3.78 -17.47 -5.73
N THR A 79 4.12 -18.36 -6.66
CA THR A 79 4.96 -18.01 -7.82
C THR A 79 4.28 -16.98 -8.70
N ARG A 80 2.98 -17.15 -9.00
CA ARG A 80 2.21 -16.16 -9.76
C ARG A 80 2.12 -14.80 -9.07
N LEU A 81 1.96 -14.77 -7.74
CA LEU A 81 1.95 -13.53 -6.98
C LEU A 81 3.31 -12.81 -7.07
N THR A 82 4.41 -13.55 -6.95
CA THR A 82 5.76 -12.97 -7.09
C THR A 82 6.04 -12.45 -8.49
N GLU A 83 5.60 -13.17 -9.53
CA GLU A 83 5.74 -12.73 -10.92
C GLU A 83 4.92 -11.46 -11.21
N ASN A 84 3.66 -11.44 -10.75
CA ASN A 84 2.80 -10.26 -10.89
C ASN A 84 3.38 -9.04 -10.16
N ALA A 85 3.85 -9.23 -8.92
CA ALA A 85 4.47 -8.15 -8.15
C ALA A 85 5.76 -7.63 -8.83
N ALA A 86 6.58 -8.53 -9.39
CA ALA A 86 7.78 -8.15 -10.14
C ALA A 86 7.43 -7.36 -11.41
N ASN A 87 6.42 -7.80 -12.16
CA ASN A 87 5.95 -7.09 -13.36
C ASN A 87 5.37 -5.72 -13.03
N GLU A 88 4.58 -5.61 -11.97
CA GLU A 88 4.02 -4.33 -11.51
C GLU A 88 5.12 -3.37 -11.03
N ALA A 89 6.11 -3.88 -10.27
CA ALA A 89 7.26 -3.10 -9.84
C ALA A 89 8.05 -2.58 -11.04
N ASN A 90 8.34 -3.43 -12.04
CA ASN A 90 9.02 -3.03 -13.27
C ASN A 90 8.23 -1.97 -14.04
N LYS A 91 6.90 -2.10 -14.10
CA LYS A 91 6.04 -1.10 -14.74
C LYS A 91 6.11 0.25 -14.00
N LYS A 92 6.05 0.25 -12.67
CA LYS A 92 6.19 1.48 -11.87
C LYS A 92 7.55 2.14 -12.05
N ILE A 93 8.62 1.35 -12.12
CA ILE A 93 9.97 1.87 -12.40
C ILE A 93 9.99 2.52 -13.80
N ALA A 94 9.49 1.84 -14.83
CA ALA A 94 9.44 2.38 -16.18
C ALA A 94 8.58 3.67 -16.27
N GLU A 95 7.44 3.71 -15.60
CA GLU A 95 6.58 4.91 -15.52
C GLU A 95 7.29 6.06 -14.79
N ALA A 96 8.01 5.78 -13.70
CA ALA A 96 8.79 6.76 -12.97
C ALA A 96 9.95 7.31 -13.80
N GLU A 97 10.67 6.45 -14.52
CA GLU A 97 11.75 6.84 -15.45
C GLU A 97 11.23 7.70 -16.60
N GLN A 98 10.06 7.34 -17.15
CA GLN A 98 9.41 8.14 -18.20
C GLN A 98 9.02 9.53 -17.68
N ARG A 99 8.36 9.60 -16.52
CA ARG A 99 7.97 10.88 -15.90
C ARG A 99 9.18 11.74 -15.56
N ALA A 100 10.23 11.15 -15.00
CA ALA A 100 11.47 11.86 -14.71
C ALA A 100 12.09 12.43 -15.99
N SER A 101 12.12 11.64 -17.07
CA SER A 101 12.62 12.08 -18.38
C SER A 101 11.78 13.22 -18.97
N GLN A 102 10.46 13.17 -18.81
CA GLN A 102 9.55 14.24 -19.24
C GLN A 102 9.80 15.53 -18.46
N ILE A 103 9.90 15.46 -17.14
CA ILE A 103 10.18 16.63 -16.29
C ILE A 103 11.52 17.27 -16.67
N ILE A 104 12.56 16.46 -16.90
CA ILE A 104 13.87 16.97 -17.33
C ILE A 104 13.75 17.66 -18.69
N ALA A 105 13.06 17.04 -19.66
CA ALA A 105 12.88 17.63 -20.99
C ALA A 105 12.07 18.95 -20.94
N GLU A 106 11.03 19.02 -20.11
CA GLU A 106 10.25 20.22 -19.88
C GLU A 106 11.09 21.31 -19.21
N ALA A 107 11.85 20.97 -18.17
CA ALA A 107 12.76 21.90 -17.50
C ALA A 107 13.86 22.43 -18.43
N GLU A 108 14.41 21.58 -19.30
CA GLU A 108 15.37 22.02 -20.31
C GLU A 108 14.75 22.97 -21.34
N ASN A 109 13.51 22.72 -21.75
CA ASN A 109 12.81 23.57 -22.72
C ASN A 109 12.46 24.93 -22.11
N THR A 110 11.95 24.97 -20.88
CA THR A 110 11.66 26.22 -20.18
C THR A 110 12.94 27.01 -19.90
N ALA A 111 14.03 26.34 -19.52
CA ALA A 111 15.33 26.99 -19.37
C ALA A 111 15.84 27.60 -20.69
N LYS A 112 15.72 26.86 -21.81
CA LYS A 112 16.08 27.38 -23.14
C LYS A 112 15.23 28.59 -23.54
N GLN A 113 13.94 28.56 -23.27
CA GLN A 113 13.04 29.69 -23.53
C GLN A 113 13.41 30.90 -22.68
N LEU A 114 13.64 30.71 -21.38
CA LEU A 114 14.03 31.79 -20.47
C LEU A 114 15.35 32.46 -20.90
N VAL A 115 16.33 31.67 -21.33
CA VAL A 115 17.59 32.21 -21.86
C VAL A 115 17.36 32.98 -23.16
N ALA A 116 16.54 32.45 -24.08
CA ALA A 116 16.22 33.13 -25.33
C ALA A 116 15.48 34.46 -25.09
N ASP A 117 14.54 34.49 -24.15
CA ASP A 117 13.78 35.69 -23.77
C ASP A 117 14.70 36.72 -23.11
N ALA A 118 15.61 36.28 -22.24
CA ALA A 118 16.62 37.14 -21.62
C ALA A 118 17.56 37.74 -22.68
N ASP A 119 18.05 36.94 -23.62
CA ASP A 119 18.88 37.41 -24.73
C ASP A 119 18.15 38.42 -25.62
N GLN A 120 16.85 38.21 -25.84
CA GLN A 120 16.03 39.15 -26.61
C GLN A 120 15.86 40.48 -25.86
N LYS A 121 15.53 40.44 -24.56
CA LYS A 121 15.47 41.65 -23.72
C LYS A 121 16.78 42.41 -23.71
N VAL A 122 17.92 41.73 -23.60
CA VAL A 122 19.24 42.36 -23.65
C VAL A 122 19.47 43.05 -24.99
N LYS A 123 19.08 42.42 -26.11
CA LYS A 123 19.16 43.06 -27.43
C LYS A 123 18.27 44.28 -27.52
N ASP A 124 17.02 44.19 -27.06
CA ASP A 124 16.05 45.27 -27.12
C ASP A 124 16.54 46.48 -26.30
N VAL A 125 16.99 46.26 -25.06
CA VAL A 125 17.58 47.30 -24.20
C VAL A 125 18.81 47.92 -24.85
N ASN A 126 19.71 47.12 -25.43
CA ASN A 126 20.90 47.65 -26.10
C ASN A 126 20.53 48.46 -27.36
N THR A 127 19.50 48.05 -28.10
CA THR A 127 19.01 48.84 -29.25
C THR A 127 18.37 50.14 -28.80
N ALA A 128 17.55 50.12 -27.75
CA ALA A 128 16.92 51.31 -27.18
C ALA A 128 17.97 52.30 -26.65
N ALA A 129 18.96 51.81 -25.89
CA ALA A 129 20.06 52.64 -25.40
C ALA A 129 20.85 53.25 -26.57
N LYS A 130 21.13 52.50 -27.63
CA LYS A 130 21.81 53.02 -28.82
C LYS A 130 21.01 54.11 -29.53
N THR A 131 19.69 53.96 -29.64
CA THR A 131 18.84 55.00 -30.23
C THR A 131 18.81 56.26 -29.36
N GLU A 132 18.69 56.12 -28.04
CA GLU A 132 18.75 57.25 -27.11
C GLU A 132 20.10 57.97 -27.18
N PHE A 133 21.22 57.23 -27.25
CA PHE A 133 22.54 57.82 -27.43
C PHE A 133 22.66 58.59 -28.75
N ALA A 134 22.13 58.04 -29.85
CA ALA A 134 22.14 58.72 -31.14
C ALA A 134 21.28 60.00 -31.13
N ASP A 135 20.12 59.96 -30.48
CA ASP A 135 19.25 61.12 -30.33
C ASP A 135 19.89 62.19 -29.45
N LEU A 136 20.53 61.79 -28.35
CA LEU A 136 21.26 62.70 -27.47
C LEU A 136 22.46 63.34 -28.19
N GLU A 137 23.19 62.58 -29.00
CA GLU A 137 24.29 63.09 -29.82
C GLU A 137 23.79 64.12 -30.85
N SER A 138 22.69 63.83 -31.54
CA SER A 138 22.04 64.76 -32.46
C SER A 138 21.63 66.07 -31.77
N ASN A 139 21.01 65.95 -30.59
CA ASN A 139 20.62 67.10 -29.77
C ASN A 139 21.84 67.93 -29.36
N PHE A 140 22.93 67.30 -28.93
CA PHE A 140 24.17 67.97 -28.57
C PHE A 140 24.80 68.71 -29.76
N GLN A 141 24.83 68.09 -30.94
CA GLN A 141 25.34 68.73 -32.16
C GLN A 141 24.50 69.97 -32.53
N SER A 142 23.17 69.87 -32.46
CA SER A 142 22.26 71.00 -32.68
C SER A 142 22.53 72.14 -31.68
N LEU A 143 22.75 71.82 -30.41
CA LEU A 143 23.05 72.81 -29.38
C LEU A 143 24.38 73.53 -29.65
N GLU A 144 25.41 72.82 -30.12
CA GLU A 144 26.69 73.45 -30.47
C GLU A 144 26.53 74.39 -31.68
N VAL A 145 25.73 74.02 -32.68
CA VAL A 145 25.38 74.91 -33.80
C VAL A 145 24.66 76.17 -33.30
N GLN A 146 23.68 76.02 -32.41
CA GLN A 146 22.96 77.13 -31.81
C GLN A 146 23.89 78.07 -31.02
N LYS A 147 24.84 77.50 -30.26
CA LYS A 147 25.86 78.27 -29.53
C LYS A 147 26.75 79.07 -30.49
N VAL A 148 27.23 78.48 -31.58
CA VAL A 148 28.03 79.20 -32.58
C VAL A 148 27.22 80.32 -33.21
N GLN A 149 25.94 80.09 -33.51
CA GLN A 149 25.03 81.11 -34.03
C GLN A 149 24.85 82.27 -33.05
N LEU A 150 24.61 81.99 -31.77
CA LEU A 150 24.48 83.00 -30.71
C LEU A 150 25.76 83.83 -30.55
N LEU A 151 26.93 83.19 -30.56
CA LEU A 151 28.21 83.88 -30.52
C LEU A 151 28.39 84.80 -31.74
N GLY A 152 27.98 84.35 -32.92
CA GLY A 152 27.95 85.17 -34.13
C GLY A 152 27.02 86.38 -34.01
N GLN A 153 25.82 86.18 -33.46
CA GLN A 153 24.86 87.26 -33.19
C GLN A 153 25.43 88.27 -32.19
N LEU A 154 26.02 87.80 -31.09
CA LEU A 154 26.64 88.65 -30.07
C LEU A 154 27.80 89.47 -30.66
N LYS A 155 28.66 88.84 -31.48
CA LYS A 155 29.74 89.53 -32.19
C LYS A 155 29.20 90.59 -33.15
N SER A 156 28.12 90.29 -33.88
CA SER A 156 27.47 91.25 -34.76
C SER A 156 26.93 92.46 -33.98
N ILE A 157 26.24 92.21 -32.86
CA ILE A 157 25.76 93.28 -31.97
C ILE A 157 26.93 94.11 -31.44
N ALA A 158 27.99 93.47 -30.96
CA ALA A 158 29.18 94.15 -30.48
C ALA A 158 29.82 95.02 -31.57
N SER A 159 29.96 94.51 -32.81
CA SER A 159 30.48 95.30 -33.94
C SER A 159 29.58 96.48 -34.31
N LYS A 160 28.25 96.33 -34.18
CA LYS A 160 27.30 97.44 -34.40
C LYS A 160 27.46 98.52 -33.32
N ILE A 161 27.61 98.11 -32.06
CA ILE A 161 27.87 99.03 -30.95
C ILE A 161 29.21 99.74 -31.18
N ASP A 162 30.26 99.01 -31.55
CA ASP A 162 31.59 99.58 -31.82
C ASP A 162 31.56 100.56 -33.01
N SER A 163 30.80 100.27 -34.08
CA SER A 163 30.58 101.24 -35.16
C SER A 163 29.82 102.49 -34.71
N ILE A 164 28.80 102.34 -33.86
CA ILE A 164 28.06 103.49 -33.33
C ILE A 164 28.97 104.38 -32.46
N VAL A 165 29.81 103.77 -31.63
CA VAL A 165 30.77 104.47 -30.76
C VAL A 165 31.85 105.17 -31.59
N ASN A 166 32.40 104.50 -32.60
CA ASN A 166 33.44 105.08 -33.46
C ASN A 166 32.91 106.17 -34.41
N ASP A 167 31.68 106.06 -34.90
CA ASP A 167 31.03 107.10 -35.72
C ASP A 167 30.67 108.36 -34.90
N HIS A 168 30.63 108.27 -33.55
CA HIS A 168 30.25 109.37 -32.65
C HIS A 168 31.42 110.00 -31.85
N ASN A 169 32.68 109.82 -32.28
CA ASN A 169 33.83 110.49 -31.65
C ASN A 169 33.97 112.00 -32.01
N GLY A 170 32.87 112.64 -32.41
CA GLY A 170 32.77 114.08 -32.63
C GLY A 170 31.35 114.55 -32.32
N SER A 171 31.20 115.29 -31.21
CA SER A 171 29.94 115.87 -30.69
C SER A 171 29.10 114.96 -29.78
N PHE A 172 29.43 114.98 -28.49
CA PHE A 172 28.53 114.57 -27.42
C PHE A 172 27.44 115.63 -27.24
N GLN A 173 26.18 115.29 -27.52
CA GLN A 173 25.03 115.99 -26.96
C GLN A 173 24.16 114.97 -26.23
N GLU A 174 24.00 115.19 -24.93
CA GLU A 174 23.07 114.42 -24.10
C GLU A 174 21.65 114.62 -24.63
N THR A 175 21.08 113.56 -25.20
CA THR A 175 19.63 113.44 -25.37
C THR A 175 19.16 112.22 -24.59
N PRO A 176 18.01 112.30 -23.92
CA PRO A 176 17.53 111.21 -23.08
C PRO A 176 17.03 110.08 -23.99
N VAL A 177 17.82 109.03 -24.13
CA VAL A 177 17.38 107.81 -24.79
C VAL A 177 16.40 107.11 -23.85
N SER A 178 15.12 107.17 -24.23
CA SER A 178 14.09 106.27 -23.70
C SER A 178 14.56 104.84 -23.92
N VAL A 179 14.98 104.19 -22.84
CA VAL A 179 15.26 102.76 -22.82
C VAL A 179 13.92 102.06 -23.00
N VAL A 180 13.50 101.86 -24.25
CA VAL A 180 12.61 100.75 -24.56
C VAL A 180 13.46 99.51 -24.38
N ALA A 181 13.51 99.04 -23.13
CA ALA A 181 13.86 97.68 -22.80
C ALA A 181 12.80 96.82 -23.49
N LYS A 182 13.01 96.54 -24.78
CA LYS A 182 12.37 95.42 -25.43
C LYS A 182 13.06 94.23 -24.77
N GLU A 183 12.39 93.70 -23.75
CA GLU A 183 12.76 92.49 -23.05
C GLU A 183 13.34 91.53 -24.07
N ILE A 184 14.63 91.22 -23.91
CA ILE A 184 15.19 90.03 -24.53
C ILE A 184 14.30 88.92 -23.99
N PRO A 185 13.53 88.19 -24.82
CA PRO A 185 12.86 87.02 -24.32
C PRO A 185 14.00 86.10 -23.87
N VAL A 186 14.16 86.00 -22.56
CA VAL A 186 14.97 84.98 -21.92
C VAL A 186 14.23 83.68 -22.22
N LEU A 187 14.46 83.13 -23.42
CA LEU A 187 14.13 81.76 -23.72
C LEU A 187 15.29 80.90 -23.21
N VAL A 188 15.58 81.04 -21.92
CA VAL A 188 16.15 79.93 -21.16
C VAL A 188 14.94 79.08 -20.82
N LYS A 189 14.49 78.28 -21.78
CA LYS A 189 13.92 77.01 -21.39
C LYS A 189 15.15 76.22 -20.96
N GLU A 190 15.46 76.28 -19.66
CA GLU A 190 16.27 75.22 -19.07
C GLU A 190 15.65 73.92 -19.58
N PRO A 191 16.43 72.96 -20.11
CA PRO A 191 15.92 71.61 -20.19
C PRO A 191 15.71 71.18 -18.74
N SER A 192 14.53 71.49 -18.19
CA SER A 192 13.95 70.71 -17.13
C SER A 192 13.83 69.31 -17.71
N ILE A 193 14.84 68.50 -17.45
CA ILE A 193 14.67 67.07 -17.43
C ILE A 193 13.74 66.85 -16.24
N GLU A 194 12.43 66.92 -16.50
CA GLU A 194 11.50 66.09 -15.76
C GLU A 194 11.94 64.67 -16.09
N MET A 195 12.78 64.09 -15.23
CA MET A 195 12.69 62.66 -15.02
C MET A 195 11.26 62.46 -14.53
N GLU A 196 10.36 62.06 -15.42
CA GLU A 196 9.30 61.16 -15.03
C GLU A 196 10.01 59.92 -14.47
N ILE A 197 10.31 59.98 -13.19
CA ILE A 197 10.34 58.79 -12.36
C ILE A 197 8.87 58.41 -12.32
N GLU A 198 8.44 57.56 -13.25
CA GLU A 198 7.33 56.67 -12.95
C GLU A 198 7.79 55.90 -11.70
N GLU A 199 7.28 56.30 -10.54
CA GLU A 199 7.20 55.42 -9.38
C GLU A 199 6.27 54.27 -9.78
N GLU A 200 6.80 53.30 -10.53
CA GLU A 200 6.21 51.97 -10.55
C GLU A 200 6.46 51.35 -9.18
N ASP A 201 5.34 51.29 -8.44
CA ASP A 201 5.02 50.50 -7.27
C ASP A 201 6.19 49.86 -6.51
N SER A 202 6.32 50.35 -5.28
CA SER A 202 6.74 49.61 -4.09
C SER A 202 6.92 48.11 -4.28
N ILE A 203 8.18 47.69 -4.24
CA ILE A 203 8.55 46.34 -3.81
C ILE A 203 8.06 46.21 -2.36
N GLU A 204 6.93 45.56 -2.16
CA GLU A 204 6.53 45.06 -0.85
C GLU A 204 7.48 43.91 -0.48
N GLU A 205 8.46 44.21 0.38
CA GLU A 205 8.98 43.24 1.32
C GLU A 205 7.83 42.83 2.26
N GLU A 206 7.14 41.73 1.95
CA GLU A 206 6.40 41.02 3.00
C GLU A 206 7.37 40.17 3.81
N THR A 207 7.65 40.69 5.00
CA THR A 207 8.31 40.01 6.10
C THR A 207 7.47 38.84 6.61
N ILE A 208 8.20 37.79 6.93
CA ILE A 208 7.82 36.61 7.70
C ILE A 208 7.36 37.04 9.11
N ASP A 209 6.08 36.84 9.47
CA ASP A 209 5.62 35.95 10.57
C ASP A 209 4.16 36.19 11.01
N GLU A 210 3.39 35.10 10.91
CA GLU A 210 2.41 34.58 11.88
C GLU A 210 1.08 35.33 12.18
N VAL A 211 -0.05 34.77 11.71
CA VAL A 211 -1.18 34.38 12.59
C VAL A 211 -2.03 33.26 11.98
N ALA A 212 -2.31 32.28 12.84
CA ALA A 212 -3.07 31.07 12.60
C ALA A 212 -4.52 31.27 12.13
N ALA A 213 -4.96 30.37 11.23
CA ALA A 213 -6.19 29.57 11.29
C ALA A 213 -6.89 29.46 9.92
N SER A 214 -6.56 28.42 9.14
CA SER A 214 -7.57 27.64 8.41
C SER A 214 -6.97 26.32 7.95
N ALA A 215 -7.77 25.27 8.11
CA ALA A 215 -7.41 23.87 8.00
C ALA A 215 -7.30 23.38 6.54
N THR A 216 -6.33 22.49 6.34
CA THR A 216 -6.45 21.17 5.67
C THR A 216 -7.26 21.08 4.38
N GLU A 217 -6.55 20.93 3.25
CA GLU A 217 -6.85 19.90 2.26
C GLU A 217 -5.62 19.65 1.38
N MET A 218 -4.93 18.53 1.64
CA MET A 218 -3.95 17.94 0.74
C MET A 218 -4.71 16.97 -0.15
N GLU A 219 -4.75 17.23 -1.45
CA GLU A 219 -5.21 16.24 -2.43
C GLU A 219 -4.22 15.07 -2.47
N GLU A 220 -4.69 13.93 -1.96
CA GLU A 220 -4.05 12.62 -2.11
C GLU A 220 -4.12 12.18 -3.57
N VAL A 221 -2.95 11.95 -4.14
CA VAL A 221 -2.73 11.26 -5.41
C VAL A 221 -3.37 9.86 -5.38
N GLU A 222 -4.45 9.68 -6.15
CA GLU A 222 -5.10 8.39 -6.36
C GLU A 222 -4.14 7.36 -6.95
N SER A 223 -3.82 6.35 -6.14
CA SER A 223 -3.20 5.12 -6.61
C SER A 223 -4.19 4.36 -7.50
N HIS A 224 -3.89 4.29 -8.79
CA HIS A 224 -4.57 3.44 -9.75
C HIS A 224 -4.34 1.96 -9.41
N GLY A 225 -5.25 1.40 -8.62
CA GLY A 225 -5.41 -0.04 -8.44
C GLY A 225 -6.00 -0.65 -9.71
N ILE A 226 -5.31 -1.67 -10.23
CA ILE A 226 -5.68 -2.40 -11.43
C ILE A 226 -7.08 -3.00 -11.29
N SER A 227 -7.97 -2.51 -12.14
CA SER A 227 -9.30 -3.07 -12.43
C SER A 227 -9.14 -4.46 -13.07
N PHE A 228 -9.66 -5.49 -12.40
CA PHE A 228 -10.03 -6.74 -13.06
C PHE A 228 -11.54 -6.68 -13.30
N SER A 229 -11.94 -6.18 -14.46
CA SER A 229 -13.31 -6.33 -14.94
C SER A 229 -13.43 -7.61 -15.75
N SER A 230 -14.32 -8.46 -15.26
CA SER A 230 -15.29 -9.26 -16.02
C SER A 230 -14.79 -10.41 -16.89
N ALA A 231 -15.05 -11.63 -16.40
CA ALA A 231 -16.03 -12.51 -17.03
C ALA A 231 -16.41 -13.62 -16.05
N VAL A 232 -17.65 -13.60 -15.52
CA VAL A 232 -18.63 -14.72 -15.53
C VAL A 232 -19.85 -14.31 -14.69
N ASN A 233 -21.00 -14.39 -15.35
CA ASN A 233 -22.39 -14.37 -14.88
C ASN A 233 -22.99 -13.12 -14.26
N GLU A 234 -23.60 -12.36 -15.18
CA GLU A 234 -24.92 -11.76 -15.08
C GLU A 234 -25.93 -12.63 -14.28
N ILE A 235 -26.22 -12.22 -13.05
CA ILE A 235 -27.53 -12.40 -12.42
C ILE A 235 -27.96 -11.03 -11.88
N ASN A 236 -29.01 -10.52 -12.47
CA ASN A 236 -29.76 -9.36 -12.02
C ASN A 236 -30.46 -9.69 -10.70
N LEU A 237 -30.13 -8.98 -9.62
CA LEU A 237 -30.98 -8.80 -8.44
C LEU A 237 -30.61 -7.49 -7.76
N GLU A 238 -31.48 -6.51 -7.93
CA GLU A 238 -31.55 -5.27 -7.16
C GLU A 238 -31.42 -5.57 -5.66
N SER A 239 -30.34 -5.11 -5.03
CA SER A 239 -30.32 -4.89 -3.58
C SER A 239 -29.61 -3.57 -3.30
N SER A 240 -30.33 -2.75 -2.57
CA SER A 240 -30.07 -1.40 -2.12
C SER A 240 -28.66 -1.24 -1.52
N GLN A 241 -28.04 -0.08 -1.76
CA GLN A 241 -26.79 0.35 -1.12
C GLN A 241 -26.82 0.36 0.42
N ASP A 242 -27.98 0.15 1.04
CA ASP A 242 -28.19 0.05 2.49
C ASP A 242 -27.78 -1.30 3.11
N ASP A 243 -27.67 -2.38 2.32
CA ASP A 243 -27.48 -3.72 2.91
C ASP A 243 -26.02 -4.00 3.30
N LYS A 244 -25.02 -3.34 2.67
CA LYS A 244 -23.58 -3.56 2.94
C LYS A 244 -22.99 -2.71 4.08
N THR A 245 -23.76 -1.73 4.56
CA THR A 245 -23.35 -0.78 5.60
C THR A 245 -24.05 -1.05 6.94
N ASN A 246 -24.98 -1.99 6.99
CA ASN A 246 -25.72 -2.27 8.20
C ASN A 246 -24.98 -3.24 9.14
N LEU A 247 -24.03 -2.71 9.91
CA LEU A 247 -23.27 -3.47 10.91
C LEU A 247 -24.14 -4.11 12.01
N GLU A 248 -25.40 -3.71 12.16
CA GLU A 248 -26.34 -4.28 13.17
C GLU A 248 -26.75 -5.72 12.86
N ILE A 249 -26.45 -6.22 11.66
CA ILE A 249 -26.71 -7.63 11.30
C ILE A 249 -25.77 -8.57 12.07
N ILE A 250 -24.65 -8.06 12.59
CA ILE A 250 -23.66 -8.82 13.37
C ILE A 250 -24.14 -8.93 14.82
N GLU A 251 -24.21 -10.15 15.32
CA GLU A 251 -24.61 -10.42 16.69
C GLU A 251 -23.61 -9.79 17.68
N GLY A 252 -24.14 -8.95 18.57
CA GLY A 252 -23.35 -8.20 19.54
C GLY A 252 -23.05 -6.76 19.13
N ILE A 253 -23.31 -6.36 17.88
CA ILE A 253 -23.23 -4.97 17.43
C ILE A 253 -24.62 -4.34 17.45
N GLY A 254 -24.94 -3.63 18.54
CA GLY A 254 -26.16 -2.82 18.61
C GLY A 254 -25.98 -1.41 18.03
N PRO A 255 -27.05 -0.59 17.97
CA PRO A 255 -27.01 0.77 17.40
C PRO A 255 -25.92 1.67 18.00
N LYS A 256 -25.69 1.57 19.32
CA LYS A 256 -24.66 2.34 20.02
C LYS A 256 -23.23 1.90 19.68
N ILE A 257 -23.02 0.60 19.47
CA ILE A 257 -21.70 0.06 19.09
C ILE A 257 -21.40 0.41 17.64
N LYS A 258 -22.41 0.32 16.76
CA LYS A 258 -22.31 0.83 15.38
C LYS A 258 -21.92 2.30 15.34
N GLU A 259 -22.52 3.14 16.18
CA GLU A 259 -22.13 4.56 16.26
C GLU A 259 -20.67 4.75 16.69
N VAL A 260 -20.21 3.99 17.69
CA VAL A 260 -18.79 3.99 18.14
C VAL A 260 -17.84 3.55 17.02
N LEU A 261 -18.18 2.49 16.28
CA LEU A 261 -17.40 1.99 15.15
C LEU A 261 -17.37 3.00 13.99
N ASN A 262 -18.53 3.60 13.66
CA ASN A 262 -18.63 4.63 12.63
C ASN A 262 -17.77 5.86 12.96
N ASN A 263 -17.75 6.29 14.22
CA ASN A 263 -16.87 7.39 14.68
C ASN A 263 -15.39 7.04 14.52
N ALA A 264 -15.03 5.76 14.59
CA ALA A 264 -13.69 5.25 14.31
C ALA A 264 -13.42 4.95 12.82
N ARG A 265 -14.32 5.39 11.91
CA ARG A 265 -14.28 5.14 10.45
C ARG A 265 -14.43 3.68 10.03
N ILE A 266 -15.04 2.84 10.87
CA ILE A 266 -15.42 1.46 10.53
C ILE A 266 -16.91 1.48 10.19
N VAL A 267 -17.24 1.60 8.89
CA VAL A 267 -18.61 1.85 8.43
C VAL A 267 -19.18 0.73 7.55
N THR A 268 -18.32 -0.14 6.99
CA THR A 268 -18.74 -1.29 6.18
C THR A 268 -18.34 -2.63 6.80
N PHE A 269 -18.97 -3.73 6.37
CA PHE A 269 -18.54 -5.08 6.76
C PHE A 269 -17.08 -5.35 6.43
N ARG A 270 -16.61 -4.85 5.27
CA ARG A 270 -15.21 -4.96 4.85
C ARG A 270 -14.26 -4.26 5.81
N ASP A 271 -14.60 -3.05 6.25
CA ASP A 271 -13.75 -2.30 7.19
C ASP A 271 -13.66 -3.04 8.53
N LEU A 272 -14.78 -3.63 8.98
CA LEU A 272 -14.82 -4.41 10.20
C LEU A 272 -14.04 -5.74 10.09
N ALA A 273 -14.15 -6.44 8.95
CA ALA A 273 -13.46 -7.70 8.69
C ALA A 273 -11.93 -7.53 8.52
N THR A 274 -11.50 -6.38 8.00
CA THR A 274 -10.07 -6.07 7.80
C THR A 274 -9.41 -5.42 9.01
N THR A 275 -10.20 -4.90 9.96
CA THR A 275 -9.68 -4.30 11.18
C THR A 275 -9.24 -5.39 12.18
N PRO A 276 -8.00 -5.35 12.69
CA PRO A 276 -7.55 -6.31 13.70
C PRO A 276 -8.38 -6.25 15.00
N ILE A 277 -8.66 -7.41 15.60
CA ILE A 277 -9.50 -7.56 16.81
C ILE A 277 -9.04 -6.64 17.96
N TYR A 278 -7.72 -6.50 18.18
CA TYR A 278 -7.19 -5.64 19.24
C TYR A 278 -7.58 -4.18 19.03
N ARG A 279 -7.61 -3.70 17.78
CA ARG A 279 -7.95 -2.31 17.46
C ARG A 279 -9.44 -2.04 17.67
N ILE A 280 -10.28 -3.01 17.33
CA ILE A 280 -11.73 -2.95 17.62
C ILE A 280 -11.93 -2.87 19.15
N LYS A 281 -11.20 -3.68 19.92
CA LYS A 281 -11.25 -3.65 21.38
C LYS A 281 -10.80 -2.30 21.96
N ASP A 282 -9.70 -1.74 21.47
CA ASP A 282 -9.21 -0.43 21.91
C ASP A 282 -10.22 0.70 21.65
N ILE A 283 -10.94 0.64 20.51
CA ILE A 283 -12.00 1.59 20.17
C ILE A 283 -13.16 1.50 21.17
N LEU A 284 -13.60 0.28 21.51
CA LEU A 284 -14.66 0.06 22.49
C LEU A 284 -14.25 0.52 23.89
N ASP A 285 -13.01 0.24 24.29
CA ASP A 285 -12.48 0.65 25.59
C ASP A 285 -12.36 2.18 25.71
N SER A 286 -11.96 2.84 24.63
CA SER A 286 -11.89 4.31 24.54
C SER A 286 -13.27 4.97 24.54
N ALA A 287 -14.30 4.28 24.03
CA ALA A 287 -15.67 4.78 23.98
C ALA A 287 -16.42 4.69 25.33
N GLY A 288 -15.89 3.95 26.30
CA GLY A 288 -16.35 3.93 27.68
C GLY A 288 -16.64 2.54 28.25
N SER A 289 -16.68 2.44 29.57
CA SER A 289 -16.78 1.17 30.32
C SER A 289 -18.01 0.31 29.99
N GLN A 290 -19.06 0.91 29.44
CA GLN A 290 -20.25 0.21 28.99
C GLN A 290 -20.02 -0.66 27.75
N PHE A 291 -19.05 -0.32 26.90
CA PHE A 291 -18.73 -1.05 25.67
C PHE A 291 -17.57 -2.05 25.86
N SER A 292 -16.67 -1.81 26.82
CA SER A 292 -15.54 -2.68 27.17
C SER A 292 -15.89 -4.13 27.50
N SER A 293 -17.13 -4.39 27.90
CA SER A 293 -17.60 -5.74 28.26
C SER A 293 -17.93 -6.62 27.05
N HIS A 294 -18.05 -6.02 25.86
CA HIS A 294 -18.31 -6.75 24.62
C HIS A 294 -17.03 -7.42 24.11
N ASP A 295 -17.21 -8.58 23.46
CA ASP A 295 -16.11 -9.35 22.87
C ASP A 295 -16.18 -9.24 21.34
N PRO A 296 -15.22 -8.54 20.68
CA PRO A 296 -15.23 -8.38 19.24
C PRO A 296 -14.66 -9.59 18.49
N SER A 297 -14.28 -10.68 19.18
CA SER A 297 -13.62 -11.84 18.58
C SER A 297 -14.42 -12.49 17.45
N THR A 298 -15.75 -12.49 17.56
CA THR A 298 -16.67 -13.11 16.59
C THR A 298 -17.17 -12.13 15.53
N TRP A 299 -16.97 -10.82 15.74
CA TRP A 299 -17.48 -9.78 14.83
C TRP A 299 -16.76 -9.78 13.49
N VAL A 300 -15.45 -10.07 13.50
CA VAL A 300 -14.63 -10.12 12.29
C VAL A 300 -15.09 -11.26 11.38
N GLU A 301 -15.33 -12.44 11.95
CA GLU A 301 -15.78 -13.61 11.20
C GLU A 301 -17.21 -13.44 10.67
N GLN A 302 -18.11 -12.92 11.51
CA GLN A 302 -19.47 -12.56 11.09
C GLN A 302 -19.47 -11.48 9.98
N ALA A 303 -18.60 -10.47 10.08
CA ALA A 303 -18.47 -9.43 9.07
C ALA A 303 -17.96 -9.99 7.73
N LEU A 304 -17.05 -10.97 7.77
CA LEU A 304 -16.53 -11.63 6.58
C LEU A 304 -17.62 -12.45 5.87
N PHE A 305 -18.46 -13.17 6.62
CA PHE A 305 -19.62 -13.86 6.04
C PHE A 305 -20.64 -12.87 5.45
N ALA A 306 -20.92 -11.77 6.15
CA ALA A 306 -21.83 -10.73 5.66
C ALA A 306 -21.28 -10.02 4.39
N GLU A 307 -19.97 -9.75 4.33
CA GLU A 307 -19.32 -9.15 3.16
C GLU A 307 -19.43 -10.05 1.92
N ASN A 308 -19.22 -11.36 2.10
CA ASN A 308 -19.27 -12.35 1.03
C ASN A 308 -20.70 -12.76 0.64
N GLY A 309 -21.74 -12.22 1.28
CA GLY A 309 -23.14 -12.61 1.07
C GLY A 309 -23.45 -14.05 1.53
N GLN A 310 -22.62 -14.60 2.42
CA GLN A 310 -22.72 -15.93 2.99
C GLN A 310 -23.71 -15.93 4.17
N TRP A 311 -24.96 -15.55 3.90
CA TRP A 311 -25.98 -15.35 4.92
C TRP A 311 -26.37 -16.64 5.66
N GLU A 312 -26.34 -17.78 4.96
CA GLU A 312 -26.64 -19.09 5.56
C GLU A 312 -25.56 -19.50 6.58
N GLN A 313 -24.28 -19.31 6.25
CA GLN A 313 -23.18 -19.56 7.18
C GLN A 313 -23.17 -18.57 8.35
N LEU A 314 -23.59 -17.32 8.11
CA LEU A 314 -23.74 -16.32 9.16
C LEU A 314 -24.82 -16.74 10.17
N GLU A 315 -25.95 -17.27 9.70
CA GLU A 315 -27.04 -17.73 10.57
C GLU A 315 -26.63 -18.99 11.35
N GLU A 316 -25.97 -19.95 10.70
CA GLU A 316 -25.43 -21.13 11.38
C GLU A 316 -24.41 -20.76 12.46
N LEU A 317 -23.56 -19.76 12.19
CA LEU A 317 -22.63 -19.24 13.20
C LEU A 317 -23.40 -18.60 14.37
N LYS A 318 -24.43 -17.80 14.11
CA LYS A 318 -25.28 -17.19 15.16
C LYS A 318 -25.98 -18.26 16.01
N ASP A 319 -26.48 -19.33 15.39
CA ASP A 319 -27.11 -20.44 16.10
C ASP A 319 -26.13 -21.20 17.01
N TYR A 320 -24.85 -21.23 16.64
CA TYR A 320 -23.78 -21.83 17.44
C TYR A 320 -23.27 -20.91 18.56
N LEU A 321 -23.37 -19.58 18.39
CA LEU A 321 -22.92 -18.61 19.37
C LEU A 321 -23.89 -18.52 20.55
N VAL A 322 -23.35 -18.50 21.78
CA VAL A 322 -24.11 -18.22 22.98
C VAL A 322 -23.82 -16.79 23.41
N ALA A 323 -24.78 -15.89 23.17
CA ALA A 323 -24.65 -14.45 23.43
C ALA A 323 -23.42 -13.81 22.74
N GLY A 324 -23.22 -14.12 21.46
CA GLY A 324 -22.12 -13.62 20.64
C GLY A 324 -20.73 -14.19 20.96
N ARG A 325 -20.62 -15.22 21.82
CA ARG A 325 -19.35 -15.87 22.17
C ARG A 325 -19.39 -17.36 21.83
N VAL A 326 -18.25 -17.87 21.37
CA VAL A 326 -18.05 -19.31 21.17
C VAL A 326 -18.22 -20.01 22.53
N PRO A 327 -19.07 -21.06 22.64
CA PRO A 327 -19.25 -21.81 23.87
C PRO A 327 -17.90 -22.29 24.42
N LYS A 328 -17.64 -22.06 25.70
CA LYS A 328 -16.49 -22.68 26.37
C LYS A 328 -16.82 -24.15 26.61
N GLU A 329 -16.10 -25.06 25.97
CA GLU A 329 -16.22 -26.50 26.21
C GLU A 329 -15.74 -26.87 27.63
N ASP A 330 -16.68 -27.19 28.50
CA ASP A 330 -16.39 -27.91 29.74
C ASP A 330 -16.17 -29.40 29.40
N ILE A 331 -14.95 -29.87 29.63
CA ILE A 331 -14.54 -31.28 29.54
C ILE A 331 -15.34 -32.08 30.58
N ILE A 332 -16.22 -32.98 30.14
CA ILE A 332 -16.89 -33.97 31.01
C ILE A 332 -16.67 -35.38 30.45
N GLU A 333 -16.10 -36.25 31.29
CA GLU A 333 -15.82 -37.68 31.07
C GLU A 333 -17.08 -38.58 31.05
N ASP A 334 -17.11 -39.49 30.06
CA ASP A 334 -17.58 -40.91 30.04
C ASP A 334 -18.95 -41.34 30.63
N LYS A 335 -19.93 -41.70 29.75
CA LYS A 335 -20.46 -43.09 29.51
C LYS A 335 -21.68 -43.17 28.55
N PRO A 336 -22.02 -44.36 27.98
CA PRO A 336 -22.35 -44.51 26.55
C PRO A 336 -23.81 -44.88 26.17
N LYS A 337 -24.02 -44.84 24.84
CA LYS A 337 -25.05 -45.45 23.96
C LYS A 337 -26.19 -44.53 23.49
N THR A 338 -26.08 -44.07 22.24
CA THR A 338 -26.89 -44.56 21.09
C THR A 338 -26.36 -43.99 19.77
N GLU A 339 -26.04 -44.87 18.82
CA GLU A 339 -25.85 -44.56 17.38
C GLU A 339 -27.12 -45.02 16.62
N PRO A 340 -27.35 -44.68 15.32
CA PRO A 340 -26.43 -44.01 14.38
C PRO A 340 -27.04 -42.89 13.50
N SER A 341 -26.22 -41.95 13.03
CA SER A 341 -26.16 -41.52 11.61
C SER A 341 -24.91 -40.66 11.35
N PRO A 342 -24.33 -40.69 10.13
CA PRO A 342 -22.91 -40.46 9.89
C PRO A 342 -22.59 -39.01 9.45
N GLU A 343 -21.29 -38.72 9.40
CA GLU A 343 -20.63 -37.52 8.82
C GLU A 343 -20.31 -36.39 9.81
N SER A 344 -19.01 -36.23 10.13
CA SER A 344 -18.32 -34.97 10.48
C SER A 344 -17.00 -35.15 11.29
N GLY A 345 -16.57 -36.36 11.63
CA GLY A 345 -15.36 -36.56 12.47
C GLY A 345 -14.00 -36.38 11.79
N SER A 346 -13.79 -35.44 10.86
CA SER A 346 -12.50 -35.31 10.14
C SER A 346 -12.00 -33.89 9.90
N THR A 347 -12.78 -32.84 10.16
CA THR A 347 -12.38 -31.46 9.89
C THR A 347 -11.59 -30.87 11.04
N GLU A 348 -11.98 -31.15 12.28
CA GLU A 348 -11.40 -30.54 13.48
C GLU A 348 -9.98 -31.05 13.78
N GLU A 349 -9.75 -32.36 13.66
CA GLU A 349 -8.43 -32.96 13.84
C GLU A 349 -7.45 -32.58 12.71
N MET A 350 -7.97 -32.29 11.50
CA MET A 350 -7.17 -31.74 10.40
C MET A 350 -6.87 -30.26 10.61
N LEU A 351 -7.82 -29.46 11.13
CA LEU A 351 -7.60 -28.05 11.44
C LEU A 351 -6.54 -27.86 12.53
N ASP A 352 -6.56 -28.69 13.58
CA ASP A 352 -5.57 -28.59 14.65
C ASP A 352 -4.16 -28.99 14.16
N LYS A 353 -4.07 -30.04 13.32
CA LYS A 353 -2.82 -30.41 12.64
C LYS A 353 -2.33 -29.31 11.70
N VAL A 354 -3.22 -28.67 10.95
CA VAL A 354 -2.89 -27.54 10.05
C VAL A 354 -2.41 -26.33 10.84
N ASN A 355 -3.05 -25.99 11.96
CA ASN A 355 -2.64 -24.88 12.82
C ASN A 355 -1.29 -25.13 13.50
N LYS A 356 -1.02 -26.37 13.91
CA LYS A 356 0.27 -26.79 14.47
C LYS A 356 1.39 -26.74 13.43
N VAL A 357 1.11 -27.14 12.19
CA VAL A 357 2.05 -27.02 11.05
C VAL A 357 2.30 -25.55 10.69
N LYS A 358 1.25 -24.71 10.68
CA LYS A 358 1.36 -23.26 10.42
C LYS A 358 2.20 -22.56 11.51
N ALA A 359 2.05 -22.96 12.76
CA ALA A 359 2.88 -22.49 13.88
C ALA A 359 4.34 -22.95 13.76
N ALA A 360 4.59 -24.19 13.34
CA ALA A 360 5.93 -24.71 13.12
C ALA A 360 6.66 -23.99 11.96
N ILE A 361 5.95 -23.70 10.86
CA ILE A 361 6.50 -22.93 9.72
C ILE A 361 6.81 -21.49 10.15
N ARG A 362 5.92 -20.85 10.92
CA ARG A 362 6.15 -19.49 11.43
C ARG A 362 7.36 -19.43 12.37
N LYS A 363 7.54 -20.45 13.24
CA LYS A 363 8.72 -20.56 14.11
C LYS A 363 10.01 -20.77 13.30
N ALA A 364 9.98 -21.64 12.29
CA ALA A 364 11.12 -21.89 11.41
C ALA A 364 11.49 -20.68 10.51
N MET A 365 10.52 -19.84 10.17
CA MET A 365 10.76 -18.59 9.44
C MET A 365 11.38 -17.51 10.33
N VAL A 366 10.98 -17.41 11.60
CA VAL A 366 11.56 -16.43 12.55
C VAL A 366 12.99 -16.80 12.95
N GLU A 367 13.29 -18.10 13.07
CA GLU A 367 14.64 -18.58 13.42
C GLU A 367 15.65 -18.44 12.26
N LYS A 368 15.18 -18.21 11.03
CA LYS A 368 16.01 -17.96 9.84
C LYS A 368 16.26 -16.48 9.55
N THR A 369 15.70 -15.58 10.37
CA THR A 369 15.77 -14.11 10.21
C THR A 369 16.44 -13.39 11.38
N GLU A 370 17.29 -14.07 12.16
CA GLU A 370 18.27 -13.35 12.99
C GLU A 370 19.49 -13.00 12.12
N PRO A 371 19.81 -11.71 11.93
CA PRO A 371 21.06 -11.33 11.30
C PRO A 371 22.20 -11.73 12.24
N LYS A 372 22.95 -12.78 11.89
CA LYS A 372 24.26 -13.02 12.51
C LYS A 372 25.12 -11.79 12.20
N GLU A 373 25.44 -11.01 13.22
CA GLU A 373 26.41 -9.92 13.13
C GLU A 373 27.70 -10.44 12.45
N PRO A 374 28.30 -9.70 11.52
CA PRO A 374 29.55 -10.11 10.91
C PRO A 374 30.63 -10.17 11.99
N LYS A 375 31.19 -11.37 12.22
CA LYS A 375 32.31 -11.60 13.14
C LYS A 375 33.39 -10.54 12.90
N SER A 376 33.81 -9.87 13.97
CA SER A 376 34.86 -8.86 13.93
C SER A 376 36.21 -9.50 13.60
N VAL A 377 37.12 -8.74 12.99
CA VAL A 377 38.51 -9.19 12.73
C VAL A 377 39.21 -9.66 14.01
N ASN A 378 38.79 -9.19 15.18
CA ASN A 378 39.31 -9.65 16.47
C ASN A 378 38.83 -11.08 16.85
N ASP A 379 37.64 -11.50 16.43
CA ASP A 379 37.11 -12.85 16.73
C ASP A 379 37.89 -13.94 15.96
N PHE A 380 38.40 -13.60 14.77
CA PHE A 380 39.28 -14.48 13.98
C PHE A 380 40.66 -14.68 14.60
N ILE A 381 41.12 -13.74 15.44
CA ILE A 381 42.43 -13.80 16.08
C ILE A 381 42.40 -14.68 17.34
N GLU A 382 41.25 -14.77 18.02
CA GLU A 382 41.07 -15.67 19.17
C GLU A 382 40.91 -17.14 18.77
N GLU A 383 40.19 -17.44 17.68
CA GLU A 383 40.04 -18.81 17.16
C GLU A 383 41.39 -19.39 16.69
N LYS A 384 42.32 -18.55 16.20
CA LYS A 384 43.65 -18.99 15.79
C LYS A 384 44.64 -19.19 16.94
N LYS A 385 44.33 -18.73 18.16
CA LYS A 385 45.16 -18.98 19.36
C LYS A 385 44.80 -20.28 20.08
N GLN A 386 43.61 -20.84 19.85
CA GLN A 386 43.20 -22.14 20.42
C GLN A 386 43.49 -23.34 19.52
N SER A 387 43.87 -23.11 18.27
CA SER A 387 44.40 -24.15 17.36
C SER A 387 45.87 -24.42 17.70
N GLY A 388 46.07 -25.36 18.62
CA GLY A 388 47.37 -25.83 19.07
C GLY A 388 48.29 -26.26 17.92
N SER A 389 49.55 -25.84 18.07
CA SER A 389 50.78 -26.35 17.45
C SER A 389 50.64 -27.62 16.60
N PHE A 390 50.70 -27.45 15.27
CA PHE A 390 50.82 -28.53 14.29
C PHE A 390 52.19 -29.26 14.35
N PHE A 391 53.13 -28.79 15.17
CA PHE A 391 54.51 -29.29 15.23
C PHE A 391 54.88 -30.06 16.50
N ASP A 392 53.92 -30.41 17.37
CA ASP A 392 54.22 -31.17 18.61
C ASP A 392 54.17 -32.70 18.46
N ASN A 393 54.06 -33.24 17.24
CA ASN A 393 53.98 -34.70 17.05
C ASN A 393 55.02 -35.28 16.09
N LEU A 394 56.27 -34.81 16.23
CA LEU A 394 57.46 -35.46 15.68
C LEU A 394 58.56 -35.52 16.76
N ASN A 395 58.49 -36.57 17.59
CA ASN A 395 59.64 -37.32 18.11
C ASN A 395 59.20 -38.63 18.76
#